data_AF-A0AAV6AK18-F1
#
_entry.id   AF-A0AAV6AK18-F1
#
_cell.length_a   1.000
_cell.length_b   1.000
_cell.length_c   1.000
_cell.angle_alpha   90.00
_cell.angle_beta   90.00
_cell.angle_gamma   90.00
#
_symmetry.space_group_name_H-M   'P 1'
#
loop_
_entity.id
_entity.type
_entity.pdbx_description
1 polymer ?
#
loop_
_entity_poly.entity_id
_entity_poly.type
_entity_poly.pdbx_seq_one_letter_code
_entity_poly.pdbx_strand_id
1 'polypeptide(L)'
;DNKDVLAEYHRRYKFILVDEYQDTNVVQYLWLRLLAQGSNNICCVGDDDQSIYGWRGAEVDNILRYERDFPGAKVIRLERNYRSTSHILGAASHLIAHNEARLGKTLFTDGDADPDDDKVKVASAWDSEEEARAIGEEIERVQRRGTSLDEVAILVRASFQMREFEDRFITLGLPYRVIGGPRFYERMEIRDALAYFRLVSQPADDLAFERIVNTPRRGIGETSVRTLHDYARRNAVPLLQASRDLVATEEFAGRTRVPLNAFVDSIDRWRDQLDALKHTDLAELILEESGYTQMWQNDRSAEAPGRLENLKELIRSMDEFDSMAGFLEHISLVMDRDSGDQQEAVSIMTLHSAKGLEFDTVFLPGWEEGLFPHQRALDEGGRSGLEEERRLAYVGITRAKRTCLIWFAANRRIHGSWQSSIPSRFLDELPEAHVEVQEAGTSYGGYGGGRGFGRQNPYGQSRFDQAERFASSYDTPGWQRAQRNRDAGGFQAKPQSPYGRGPKLIEGELVAKSVVEGEPKFKVGERVFHLKFGYGDVTAVEGNKLTVEFDKAGQKRVVDSFVERK
;
A
#
# COMPACT_ATOMS: atom_id res chain seq x y z
N ASP A 1 45.09 6.19 -9.27
CA ASP A 1 45.77 6.50 -10.55
C ASP A 1 46.10 7.98 -10.74
N ASN A 2 45.24 8.93 -10.36
CA ASN A 2 45.53 10.37 -10.43
C ASN A 2 45.63 11.00 -9.02
N LYS A 3 46.78 10.86 -8.35
CA LYS A 3 46.98 11.34 -6.96
C LYS A 3 47.02 12.87 -6.85
N ASP A 4 47.45 13.53 -7.92
CA ASP A 4 47.48 14.98 -8.11
C ASP A 4 46.08 15.60 -8.04
N VAL A 5 45.10 14.97 -8.70
CA VAL A 5 43.69 15.39 -8.65
C VAL A 5 43.12 15.24 -7.23
N LEU A 6 43.39 14.13 -6.55
CA LEU A 6 42.95 13.94 -5.16
C LEU A 6 43.57 14.99 -4.23
N ALA A 7 44.87 15.26 -4.39
CA ALA A 7 45.56 16.28 -3.59
C ALA A 7 44.98 17.68 -3.80
N GLU A 8 44.46 17.98 -5.00
CA GLU A 8 43.73 19.22 -5.24
C GLU A 8 42.44 19.30 -4.42
N TYR A 9 41.65 18.24 -4.41
CA TYR A 9 40.43 18.19 -3.58
C TYR A 9 40.74 18.23 -2.09
N HIS A 10 41.80 17.57 -1.61
CA HIS A 10 42.26 17.67 -0.23
C HIS A 10 42.64 19.10 0.18
N ARG A 11 43.21 19.90 -0.74
CA ARG A 11 43.50 21.32 -0.48
C ARG A 11 42.24 22.18 -0.42
N ARG A 12 41.23 21.86 -1.24
CA ARG A 12 39.95 22.61 -1.32
C ARG A 12 39.04 22.28 -0.13
N TYR A 13 38.85 21.01 0.18
CA TYR A 13 37.90 20.53 1.19
C TYR A 13 38.57 20.31 2.54
N LYS A 14 38.79 21.41 3.26
CA LYS A 14 39.38 21.39 4.60
C LYS A 14 38.44 20.87 5.67
N PHE A 15 37.12 21.01 5.47
CA PHE A 15 36.06 20.55 6.35
C PHE A 15 34.97 19.92 5.49
N ILE A 16 34.49 18.74 5.88
CA ILE A 16 33.45 17.99 5.17
C ILE A 16 32.28 17.80 6.12
N LEU A 17 31.10 18.27 5.71
CA LEU A 17 29.84 18.08 6.43
C LEU A 17 28.97 17.14 5.61
N VAL A 18 28.46 16.09 6.22
CA VAL A 18 27.57 15.12 5.56
C VAL A 18 26.32 14.98 6.41
N ASP A 19 25.17 15.21 5.80
CA ASP A 19 23.86 14.97 6.41
C ASP A 19 23.27 13.66 5.90
N GLU A 20 22.27 13.11 6.60
CA GLU A 20 21.60 11.83 6.26
C GLU A 20 22.58 10.66 6.04
N TYR A 21 23.65 10.61 6.84
CA TYR A 21 24.76 9.68 6.63
C TYR A 21 24.37 8.19 6.67
N GLN A 22 23.28 7.86 7.37
CA GLN A 22 22.73 6.50 7.43
C GLN A 22 22.25 5.98 6.07
N ASP A 23 21.89 6.86 5.14
CA ASP A 23 21.40 6.47 3.81
C ASP A 23 22.50 6.33 2.77
N THR A 24 23.77 6.43 3.20
CA THR A 24 24.90 6.35 2.27
C THR A 24 25.10 4.93 1.76
N ASN A 25 25.26 4.80 0.44
CA ASN A 25 25.65 3.53 -0.18
C ASN A 25 27.17 3.32 -0.16
N VAL A 26 27.62 2.11 -0.49
CA VAL A 26 29.04 1.72 -0.48
C VAL A 26 29.91 2.66 -1.32
N VAL A 27 29.43 3.10 -2.49
CA VAL A 27 30.19 3.99 -3.38
C VAL A 27 30.35 5.37 -2.76
N GLN A 28 29.28 5.95 -2.23
CA GLN A 28 29.29 7.24 -1.53
C GLN A 28 30.20 7.19 -0.31
N TYR A 29 30.11 6.13 0.49
CA TYR A 29 30.96 5.91 1.66
C TYR A 29 32.45 5.85 1.28
N LEU A 30 32.83 5.01 0.30
CA LEU A 30 34.22 4.87 -0.13
C LEU A 30 34.77 6.18 -0.71
N TRP A 31 33.96 6.91 -1.45
CA TRP A 31 34.32 8.21 -2.00
C TRP A 31 34.53 9.26 -0.90
N LEU A 32 33.61 9.36 0.06
CA LEU A 32 33.74 10.25 1.22
C LEU A 32 34.99 9.92 2.04
N ARG A 33 35.26 8.63 2.27
CA ARG A 33 36.44 8.18 3.00
C ARG A 33 37.73 8.59 2.30
N LEU A 34 37.79 8.50 0.97
CA LEU A 34 38.95 8.94 0.19
C LEU A 34 39.18 10.46 0.29
N LEU A 35 38.11 11.26 0.27
CA LEU A 35 38.21 12.71 0.43
C LEU A 35 38.61 13.11 1.85
N ALA A 36 38.06 12.46 2.86
CA ALA A 36 38.30 12.78 4.27
C ALA A 36 39.75 12.52 4.73
N GLN A 37 40.48 11.62 4.05
CA GLN A 37 41.90 11.32 4.35
C GLN A 37 42.84 12.54 4.26
N GLY A 38 42.44 13.63 3.59
CA GLY A 38 43.27 14.82 3.43
C GLY A 38 43.38 15.71 4.67
N SER A 39 42.31 15.79 5.48
CA SER A 39 42.21 16.70 6.63
C SER A 39 41.70 16.04 7.91
N ASN A 40 41.06 14.87 7.82
CA ASN A 40 40.33 14.19 8.90
C ASN A 40 39.22 15.03 9.56
N ASN A 41 38.88 16.20 8.99
CA ASN A 41 37.84 17.08 9.49
C ASN A 41 36.50 16.76 8.82
N ILE A 42 35.96 15.59 9.14
CA ILE A 42 34.65 15.17 8.68
C ILE A 42 33.66 15.19 9.85
N CYS A 43 32.49 15.75 9.63
CA CYS A 43 31.36 15.69 10.55
C CYS A 43 30.18 15.09 9.80
N CYS A 44 29.75 13.92 10.24
CA CYS A 44 28.57 13.24 9.72
C CYS A 44 27.43 13.38 10.71
N VAL A 45 26.25 13.71 10.21
CA VAL A 45 24.98 13.74 10.93
C VAL A 45 24.10 12.66 10.31
N GLY A 46 23.40 11.92 11.16
CA GLY A 46 22.51 10.87 10.72
C GLY A 46 21.83 10.17 11.88
N ASP A 47 20.83 9.38 11.55
CA ASP A 47 20.01 8.63 12.49
C ASP A 47 19.78 7.21 11.97
N ASP A 48 20.37 6.20 12.63
CA ASP A 48 20.25 4.79 12.27
C ASP A 48 18.80 4.27 12.30
N ASP A 49 17.96 4.84 13.17
CA ASP A 49 16.52 4.52 13.25
C ASP A 49 15.74 5.12 12.06
N GLN A 50 16.34 6.01 11.25
CA GLN A 50 15.73 6.62 10.04
C GLN A 50 16.40 6.16 8.73
N SER A 51 17.13 5.04 8.74
CA SER A 51 17.68 4.41 7.53
C SER A 51 16.60 3.61 6.79
N ILE A 52 16.06 4.13 5.69
CA ILE A 52 14.90 3.57 4.98
C ILE A 52 15.12 3.41 3.45
N TYR A 53 16.36 3.56 2.97
CA TYR A 53 16.69 3.37 1.55
C TYR A 53 17.58 2.14 1.31
N GLY A 54 17.40 1.06 2.09
CA GLY A 54 18.16 -0.19 1.94
C GLY A 54 18.02 -0.77 0.54
N TRP A 55 16.82 -0.69 -0.05
CA TRP A 55 16.54 -1.09 -1.43
C TRP A 55 17.30 -0.28 -2.51
N ARG A 56 17.84 0.91 -2.18
CA ARG A 56 18.74 1.70 -3.05
C ARG A 56 20.23 1.40 -2.80
N GLY A 57 20.53 0.43 -1.94
CA GLY A 57 21.87 0.06 -1.52
C GLY A 57 22.45 0.92 -0.40
N ALA A 58 21.60 1.62 0.38
CA ALA A 58 22.03 2.27 1.60
C ALA A 58 22.46 1.23 2.64
N GLU A 59 23.57 1.49 3.32
CA GLU A 59 24.15 0.57 4.31
C GLU A 59 24.18 1.26 5.68
N VAL A 60 23.21 0.92 6.54
CA VAL A 60 23.14 1.45 7.92
C VAL A 60 24.44 1.15 8.69
N ASP A 61 25.13 0.07 8.35
CA ASP A 61 26.44 -0.28 8.90
C ASP A 61 27.48 0.85 8.77
N ASN A 62 27.35 1.74 7.77
CA ASN A 62 28.27 2.86 7.59
C ASN A 62 28.25 3.82 8.79
N ILE A 63 27.06 4.15 9.34
CA ILE A 63 26.98 4.99 10.54
C ILE A 63 27.40 4.23 11.79
N LEU A 64 27.07 2.94 11.88
CA LEU A 64 27.44 2.08 13.02
C LEU A 64 28.96 1.89 13.14
N ARG A 65 29.67 1.90 12.01
CA ARG A 65 31.13 1.69 11.95
C ARG A 65 31.93 2.99 11.99
N TYR A 66 31.27 4.15 12.13
CA TYR A 66 31.91 5.46 12.00
C TYR A 66 33.11 5.64 12.93
N GLU A 67 32.98 5.29 14.22
CA GLU A 67 34.07 5.39 15.20
C GLU A 67 35.28 4.50 14.86
N ARG A 68 35.02 3.35 14.24
CA ARG A 68 36.07 2.43 13.81
C ARG A 68 36.79 2.93 12.56
N ASP A 69 36.03 3.52 11.63
CA ASP A 69 36.54 3.94 10.34
C ASP A 69 37.22 5.32 10.40
N PHE A 70 36.83 6.17 11.36
CA PHE A 70 37.44 7.46 11.69
C PHE A 70 37.92 7.49 13.16
N PRO A 71 39.10 6.89 13.46
CA PRO A 71 39.62 6.85 14.81
C PRO A 71 39.80 8.25 15.41
N GLY A 72 39.30 8.46 16.63
CA GLY A 72 39.32 9.77 17.31
C GLY A 72 38.09 10.65 17.03
N ALA A 73 37.10 10.14 16.30
CA ALA A 73 35.81 10.81 16.14
C ALA A 73 35.13 11.06 17.49
N LYS A 74 34.54 12.25 17.64
CA LYS A 74 33.71 12.59 18.81
C LYS A 74 32.26 12.29 18.48
N VAL A 75 31.65 11.36 19.21
CA VAL A 75 30.20 11.08 19.10
C VAL A 75 29.42 12.04 20.00
N ILE A 76 28.43 12.71 19.41
CA ILE A 76 27.50 13.59 20.12
C ILE A 76 26.08 13.06 19.85
N ARG A 77 25.34 12.73 20.90
CA ARG A 77 23.94 12.30 20.80
C ARG A 77 23.02 13.47 21.08
N LEU A 78 22.09 13.74 20.17
CA LEU A 78 21.03 14.72 20.34
C LEU A 78 19.76 13.97 20.75
N GLU A 79 19.49 13.95 22.04
CA GLU A 79 18.38 13.17 22.62
C GLU A 79 17.10 13.98 22.81
N ARG A 80 17.19 15.30 22.68
CA ARG A 80 16.05 16.19 22.83
C ARG A 80 15.29 16.35 21.52
N ASN A 81 14.02 15.95 21.51
CA ASN A 81 13.08 16.17 20.42
C ASN A 81 12.32 17.49 20.62
N TYR A 82 12.22 18.28 19.55
CA TYR A 82 11.53 19.58 19.54
C TYR A 82 10.29 19.60 18.64
N ARG A 83 9.96 18.47 18.00
CA ARG A 83 8.92 18.37 16.96
C ARG A 83 7.63 17.81 17.52
N SER A 84 7.72 16.62 18.12
CA SER A 84 6.59 15.76 18.42
C SER A 84 6.24 15.80 19.90
N THR A 85 4.97 15.55 20.22
CA THR A 85 4.51 15.38 21.61
C THR A 85 5.15 14.14 22.27
N SER A 86 5.07 14.11 23.61
CA SER A 86 5.55 12.98 24.41
C SER A 86 4.85 11.66 24.06
N HIS A 87 3.56 11.69 23.72
CA HIS A 87 2.80 10.50 23.33
C HIS A 87 3.24 9.94 21.97
N ILE A 88 3.43 10.81 20.97
CA ILE A 88 3.94 10.40 19.65
C ILE A 88 5.36 9.82 19.80
N LEU A 89 6.22 10.49 20.57
CA LEU A 89 7.59 10.05 20.77
C LEU A 89 7.67 8.74 21.55
N GLY A 90 6.83 8.56 22.58
CA GLY A 90 6.73 7.34 23.37
C GLY A 90 6.28 6.14 22.53
N ALA A 91 5.28 6.34 21.66
CA ALA A 91 4.82 5.31 20.73
C ALA A 91 5.92 4.92 19.73
N ALA A 92 6.57 5.90 19.09
CA ALA A 92 7.64 5.65 18.13
C ALA A 92 8.86 4.98 18.77
N SER A 93 9.26 5.44 19.97
CA SER A 93 10.44 4.92 20.67
C SER A 93 10.26 3.47 21.11
N HIS A 94 9.06 3.09 21.54
CA HIS A 94 8.76 1.70 21.90
C HIS A 94 8.71 0.79 20.65
N LEU A 95 8.12 1.28 19.56
CA LEU A 95 8.08 0.56 18.31
C LEU A 95 9.49 0.23 17.81
N ILE A 96 10.39 1.22 17.73
CA ILE A 96 11.74 1.05 17.20
C ILE A 96 12.67 0.26 18.13
N ALA A 97 12.37 0.21 19.44
CA ALA A 97 13.16 -0.56 20.41
C ALA A 97 13.16 -2.09 20.16
N HIS A 98 12.25 -2.59 19.32
CA HIS A 98 12.21 -3.98 18.91
C HIS A 98 13.29 -4.35 17.85
N ASN A 99 13.98 -3.38 17.26
CA ASN A 99 15.14 -3.65 16.39
C ASN A 99 16.40 -3.95 17.23
N GLU A 100 17.17 -4.96 16.82
CA GLU A 100 18.39 -5.36 17.56
C GLU A 100 19.62 -4.53 17.18
N ALA A 101 19.77 -4.20 15.89
CA ALA A 101 20.95 -3.49 15.38
C ALA A 101 20.74 -1.97 15.42
N ARG A 102 21.08 -1.34 16.55
CA ARG A 102 20.99 0.13 16.75
C ARG A 102 22.07 0.72 17.65
N LEU A 103 22.37 2.01 17.48
CA LEU A 103 23.32 2.76 18.33
C LEU A 103 22.79 3.01 19.75
N GLY A 104 21.48 2.89 19.94
CA GLY A 104 20.79 3.08 21.21
C GLY A 104 20.75 4.56 21.63
N LYS A 105 19.55 5.13 21.61
CA LYS A 105 19.28 6.50 22.07
C LYS A 105 17.93 6.57 22.79
N THR A 106 17.81 7.49 23.73
CA THR A 106 16.55 7.74 24.43
C THR A 106 16.10 9.15 24.11
N LEU A 107 15.14 9.26 23.18
CA LEU A 107 14.58 10.56 22.83
C LEU A 107 13.60 11.03 23.91
N PHE A 108 13.64 12.31 24.25
CA PHE A 108 12.69 12.94 25.18
C PHE A 108 12.29 14.35 24.72
N THR A 109 11.15 14.82 25.20
CA THR A 109 10.62 16.18 24.96
C THR A 109 10.85 17.06 26.20
N ASP A 110 10.99 18.37 26.01
CA ASP A 110 11.04 19.31 27.13
C ASP A 110 9.61 19.60 27.63
N GLY A 111 9.30 19.13 28.83
CA GLY A 111 7.99 19.22 29.46
C GLY A 111 7.50 17.85 29.90
N ASP A 112 6.88 17.77 31.08
CA ASP A 112 6.00 16.64 31.38
C ASP A 112 4.95 16.55 30.27
N ALA A 113 4.46 15.35 29.95
CA ALA A 113 3.37 15.20 28.99
C ALA A 113 2.26 16.21 29.33
N ASP A 114 1.97 17.14 28.41
CA ASP A 114 0.85 18.05 28.61
C ASP A 114 -0.37 17.13 28.79
N PRO A 115 -1.12 17.23 29.91
CA PRO A 115 -2.30 16.40 30.11
C PRO A 115 -3.31 16.52 28.96
N ASP A 116 -3.23 17.63 28.22
CA ASP A 116 -4.08 17.91 27.06
C ASP A 116 -3.50 17.40 25.72
N ASP A 117 -2.29 16.81 25.71
CA ASP A 117 -1.72 16.19 24.49
C ASP A 117 -2.50 14.93 24.11
N ASP A 118 -2.99 14.89 22.86
CA ASP A 118 -3.65 13.72 22.31
C ASP A 118 -2.70 12.50 22.26
N LYS A 119 -3.20 11.34 22.70
CA LYS A 119 -2.54 10.05 22.43
C LYS A 119 -2.53 9.74 20.94
N VAL A 120 -1.63 8.85 20.52
CA VAL A 120 -1.69 8.28 19.17
C VAL A 120 -2.97 7.46 19.05
N LYS A 121 -3.81 7.77 18.06
CA LYS A 121 -5.11 7.13 17.88
C LYS A 121 -4.97 5.97 16.91
N VAL A 122 -5.53 4.81 17.25
CA VAL A 122 -5.62 3.65 16.37
C VAL A 122 -7.10 3.38 16.08
N ALA A 123 -7.47 3.37 14.81
CA ALA A 123 -8.83 3.13 14.36
C ALA A 123 -8.86 2.00 13.32
N SER A 124 -10.04 1.40 13.15
CA SER A 124 -10.30 0.37 12.16
C SER A 124 -11.44 0.75 11.23
N ALA A 125 -11.33 0.29 9.98
CA ALA A 125 -12.36 0.41 8.96
C ALA A 125 -12.71 -0.98 8.40
N TRP A 126 -13.89 -1.14 7.82
CA TRP A 126 -14.26 -2.38 7.13
C TRP A 126 -13.41 -2.61 5.87
N ASP A 127 -13.23 -1.56 5.08
CA ASP A 127 -12.49 -1.58 3.81
C ASP A 127 -11.73 -0.27 3.53
N SER A 128 -11.03 -0.24 2.39
CA SER A 128 -10.27 0.93 1.93
C SER A 128 -11.15 2.17 1.70
N GLU A 129 -12.38 1.99 1.22
CA GLU A 129 -13.30 3.10 0.94
C GLU A 129 -13.81 3.73 2.24
N GLU A 130 -14.14 2.90 3.24
CA GLU A 130 -14.49 3.37 4.58
C GLU A 130 -13.30 4.02 5.29
N GLU A 131 -12.09 3.48 5.14
CA GLU A 131 -10.86 4.10 5.65
C GLU A 131 -10.66 5.50 5.07
N ALA A 132 -10.79 5.65 3.74
CA ALA A 132 -10.70 6.95 3.07
C ALA A 132 -11.82 7.90 3.50
N ARG A 133 -13.05 7.40 3.65
CA ARG A 133 -14.21 8.17 4.12
C ARG A 133 -13.97 8.72 5.52
N ALA A 134 -13.56 7.87 6.45
CA ALA A 134 -13.37 8.24 7.84
C ALA A 134 -12.18 9.19 8.03
N ILE A 135 -11.08 8.98 7.29
CA ILE A 135 -9.96 9.93 7.26
C ILE A 135 -10.42 11.28 6.70
N GLY A 136 -11.20 11.31 5.62
CA GLY A 136 -11.78 12.55 5.08
C GLY A 136 -12.65 13.30 6.09
N GLU A 137 -13.49 12.59 6.85
CA GLU A 137 -14.30 13.18 7.92
C GLU A 137 -13.45 13.72 9.09
N GLU A 138 -12.36 13.05 9.44
CA GLU A 138 -11.43 13.55 10.46
C GLU A 138 -10.68 14.80 9.97
N ILE A 139 -10.27 14.83 8.70
CA ILE A 139 -9.63 16.01 8.10
C ILE A 139 -10.58 17.22 8.15
N GLU A 140 -11.85 17.06 7.78
CA GLU A 140 -12.83 18.15 7.93
C GLU A 140 -12.97 18.61 9.38
N ARG A 141 -12.89 17.68 10.35
CA ARG A 141 -12.95 18.00 11.77
C ARG A 141 -11.73 18.79 12.22
N VAL A 142 -10.53 18.39 11.78
CA VAL A 142 -9.27 19.09 12.01
C VAL A 142 -9.32 20.50 11.40
N GLN A 143 -9.83 20.63 10.17
CA GLN A 143 -10.02 21.92 9.50
C GLN A 143 -11.01 22.82 10.27
N ARG A 144 -12.13 22.26 10.78
CA ARG A 144 -13.09 23.01 11.62
C ARG A 144 -12.49 23.51 12.94
N ARG A 145 -11.41 22.88 13.44
CA ARG A 145 -10.66 23.35 14.62
C ARG A 145 -9.66 24.46 14.29
N GLY A 146 -9.50 24.82 13.00
CA GLY A 146 -8.64 25.91 12.55
C GLY A 146 -7.25 25.49 12.12
N THR A 147 -6.95 24.20 12.01
CA THR A 147 -5.68 23.71 11.45
C THR A 147 -5.70 23.88 9.92
N SER A 148 -4.65 24.49 9.37
CA SER A 148 -4.44 24.63 7.93
C SER A 148 -4.28 23.27 7.26
N LEU A 149 -4.84 23.08 6.06
CA LEU A 149 -4.68 21.82 5.31
C LEU A 149 -3.23 21.56 4.90
N ASP A 150 -2.39 22.60 4.85
CA ASP A 150 -0.95 22.49 4.55
C ASP A 150 -0.18 21.74 5.66
N GLU A 151 -0.73 21.74 6.87
CA GLU A 151 -0.17 21.05 8.05
C GLU A 151 -0.79 19.64 8.24
N VAL A 152 -1.50 19.13 7.23
CA VAL A 152 -2.13 17.81 7.26
C VAL A 152 -1.54 16.90 6.18
N ALA A 153 -1.12 15.70 6.59
CA ALA A 153 -0.57 14.71 5.66
C ALA A 153 -1.15 13.31 5.84
N ILE A 154 -1.22 12.57 4.72
CA ILE A 154 -1.57 11.15 4.66
C ILE A 154 -0.36 10.40 4.11
N LEU A 155 0.21 9.52 4.92
CA LEU A 155 1.43 8.78 4.55
C LEU A 155 1.09 7.33 4.29
N VAL A 156 1.12 6.94 3.01
CA VAL A 156 0.83 5.57 2.57
C VAL A 156 2.11 4.75 2.42
N ARG A 157 2.01 3.43 2.56
CA ARG A 157 3.15 2.54 2.29
C ARG A 157 3.42 2.36 0.80
N ALA A 158 2.37 2.32 -0.01
CA ALA A 158 2.44 2.10 -1.44
C ALA A 158 1.54 3.08 -2.21
N SER A 159 2.01 3.53 -3.38
CA SER A 159 1.33 4.58 -4.16
C SER A 159 -0.06 4.18 -4.67
N PHE A 160 -0.37 2.88 -4.76
CA PHE A 160 -1.72 2.44 -5.16
C PHE A 160 -2.77 2.79 -4.10
N GLN A 161 -2.40 2.93 -2.82
CA GLN A 161 -3.32 3.32 -1.75
C GLN A 161 -3.80 4.77 -1.88
N MET A 162 -3.04 5.62 -2.58
CA MET A 162 -3.34 7.05 -2.69
C MET A 162 -4.70 7.30 -3.36
N ARG A 163 -5.07 6.43 -4.30
CA ARG A 163 -6.25 6.62 -5.14
C ARG A 163 -7.56 6.73 -4.36
N GLU A 164 -7.78 5.84 -3.40
CA GLU A 164 -9.02 5.85 -2.59
C GLU A 164 -9.19 7.18 -1.84
N PHE A 165 -8.07 7.80 -1.44
CA PHE A 165 -8.08 9.13 -0.85
C PHE A 165 -8.32 10.23 -1.88
N GLU A 166 -7.69 10.14 -3.06
CA GLU A 166 -7.93 11.06 -4.16
C GLU A 166 -9.43 11.09 -4.53
N ASP A 167 -10.03 9.92 -4.80
CA ASP A 167 -11.43 9.75 -5.19
C ASP A 167 -12.39 10.31 -4.12
N ARG A 168 -12.07 10.05 -2.84
CA ARG A 168 -12.84 10.60 -1.71
C ARG A 168 -12.73 12.13 -1.64
N PHE A 169 -11.55 12.70 -1.80
CA PHE A 169 -11.31 14.14 -1.69
C PHE A 169 -11.90 14.91 -2.84
N ILE A 170 -11.86 14.33 -4.04
CA ILE A 170 -12.60 14.81 -5.20
C ILE A 170 -14.09 14.92 -4.87
N THR A 171 -14.68 13.85 -4.34
CA THR A 171 -16.10 13.78 -4.00
C THR A 171 -16.49 14.80 -2.94
N LEU A 172 -15.63 15.03 -1.94
CA LEU A 172 -15.83 16.05 -0.90
C LEU A 172 -15.52 17.48 -1.38
N GLY A 173 -14.81 17.63 -2.49
CA GLY A 173 -14.20 18.89 -2.91
C GLY A 173 -13.13 19.40 -1.95
N LEU A 174 -12.45 18.48 -1.26
CA LEU A 174 -11.32 18.76 -0.38
C LEU A 174 -10.04 18.95 -1.23
N PRO A 175 -9.36 20.11 -1.16
CA PRO A 175 -8.11 20.31 -1.89
C PRO A 175 -7.00 19.37 -1.40
N TYR A 176 -6.30 18.73 -2.33
CA TYR A 176 -5.20 17.82 -2.02
C TYR A 176 -4.06 17.94 -3.02
N ARG A 177 -2.86 17.52 -2.61
CA ARG A 177 -1.68 17.42 -3.47
C ARG A 177 -1.01 16.06 -3.28
N VAL A 178 -0.50 15.48 -4.37
CA VAL A 178 0.25 14.23 -4.35
C VAL A 178 1.74 14.53 -4.47
N ILE A 179 2.56 14.04 -3.53
CA ILE A 179 4.02 14.20 -3.55
C ILE A 179 4.68 12.87 -3.91
N GLY A 180 5.58 12.91 -4.89
CA GLY A 180 6.33 11.73 -5.36
C GLY A 180 5.88 11.16 -6.71
N GLY A 181 4.99 11.86 -7.43
CA GLY A 181 4.58 11.52 -8.79
C GLY A 181 3.39 12.37 -9.25
N PRO A 182 3.03 12.34 -10.54
CA PRO A 182 1.79 12.96 -11.02
C PRO A 182 0.58 12.30 -10.35
N ARG A 183 -0.52 13.05 -10.19
CA ARG A 183 -1.81 12.50 -9.72
C ARG A 183 -2.25 11.35 -10.60
N PHE A 184 -3.13 10.48 -10.11
CA PHE A 184 -3.53 9.29 -10.86
C PHE A 184 -3.99 9.61 -12.30
N TYR A 185 -4.86 10.60 -12.47
CA TYR A 185 -5.38 11.03 -13.78
C TYR A 185 -4.40 11.85 -14.63
N GLU A 186 -3.29 12.29 -14.05
CA GLU A 186 -2.23 13.04 -14.76
C GLU A 186 -1.15 12.13 -15.34
N ARG A 187 -1.11 10.85 -14.92
CA ARG A 187 -0.16 9.86 -15.43
C ARG A 187 -0.29 9.70 -16.93
N MET A 188 0.84 9.54 -17.63
CA MET A 188 0.88 9.51 -19.09
C MET A 188 -0.07 8.45 -19.67
N GLU A 189 0.00 7.24 -19.11
CA GLU A 189 -0.80 6.10 -19.54
C GLU A 189 -2.30 6.30 -19.32
N ILE A 190 -2.66 6.99 -18.24
CA ILE A 190 -4.04 7.32 -17.91
C ILE A 190 -4.55 8.44 -18.81
N ARG A 191 -3.76 9.49 -19.04
CA ARG A 191 -4.14 10.58 -19.95
C ARG A 191 -4.31 10.11 -21.39
N ASP A 192 -3.51 9.15 -21.85
CA ASP A 192 -3.68 8.54 -23.17
C ASP A 192 -4.97 7.72 -23.24
N ALA A 193 -5.24 6.87 -22.25
CA ALA A 193 -6.48 6.10 -22.17
C ALA A 193 -7.72 7.02 -22.13
N LEU A 194 -7.69 8.07 -21.29
CA LEU A 194 -8.74 9.08 -21.23
C LEU A 194 -8.92 9.80 -22.57
N ALA A 195 -7.87 10.06 -23.33
CA ALA A 195 -7.98 10.66 -24.66
C ALA A 195 -8.66 9.72 -25.67
N TYR A 196 -8.45 8.40 -25.61
CA TYR A 196 -9.25 7.45 -26.38
C TYR A 196 -10.73 7.53 -26.01
N PHE A 197 -11.04 7.48 -24.72
CA PHE A 197 -12.42 7.52 -24.23
C PHE A 197 -13.12 8.84 -24.60
N ARG A 198 -12.41 9.96 -24.48
CA ARG A 198 -12.87 11.29 -24.89
C ARG A 198 -13.12 11.36 -26.39
N LEU A 199 -12.21 10.87 -27.23
CA LEU A 199 -12.41 10.94 -28.69
C LEU A 199 -13.59 10.08 -29.15
N VAL A 200 -13.80 8.91 -28.53
CA VAL A 200 -14.96 8.05 -28.80
C VAL A 200 -16.27 8.73 -28.35
N SER A 201 -16.29 9.35 -27.17
CA SER A 201 -17.48 10.01 -26.62
C SER A 201 -17.77 11.37 -27.29
N GLN A 202 -16.72 12.09 -27.66
CA GLN A 202 -16.74 13.44 -28.24
C GLN A 202 -15.86 13.49 -29.50
N PRO A 203 -16.41 13.16 -30.69
CA PRO A 203 -15.67 13.13 -31.96
C PRO A 203 -15.01 14.46 -32.39
N ALA A 204 -15.43 15.57 -31.78
CA ALA A 204 -14.91 16.90 -32.04
C ALA A 204 -13.72 17.30 -31.13
N ASP A 205 -13.21 16.38 -30.33
CA ASP A 205 -12.10 16.62 -29.41
C ASP A 205 -10.74 16.52 -30.10
N ASP A 206 -10.33 17.61 -30.74
CA ASP A 206 -9.07 17.69 -31.49
C ASP A 206 -7.83 17.47 -30.60
N LEU A 207 -7.87 17.91 -29.34
CA LEU A 207 -6.77 17.73 -28.38
C LEU A 207 -6.59 16.25 -28.01
N ALA A 208 -7.69 15.53 -27.81
CA ALA A 208 -7.64 14.09 -27.62
C ALA A 208 -7.11 13.39 -28.87
N PHE A 209 -7.61 13.75 -30.05
CA PHE A 209 -7.15 13.19 -31.32
C PHE A 209 -5.63 13.31 -31.51
N GLU A 210 -5.07 14.51 -31.35
CA GLU A 210 -3.63 14.77 -31.50
C GLU A 210 -2.79 13.89 -30.56
N ARG A 211 -3.25 13.71 -29.33
CA ARG A 211 -2.54 12.92 -28.31
C ARG A 211 -2.40 11.45 -28.69
N ILE A 212 -3.45 10.86 -29.26
CA ILE A 212 -3.54 9.41 -29.45
C ILE A 212 -3.41 8.93 -30.89
N VAL A 213 -3.49 9.81 -31.88
CA VAL A 213 -3.44 9.42 -33.31
C VAL A 213 -2.21 8.57 -33.64
N ASN A 214 -1.07 8.84 -33.01
CA ASN A 214 0.18 8.09 -33.20
C ASN A 214 0.69 7.40 -31.92
N THR A 215 -0.19 7.15 -30.96
CA THR A 215 0.12 6.44 -29.70
C THR A 215 -0.86 5.28 -29.51
N PRO A 216 -0.49 4.00 -29.74
CA PRO A 216 0.85 3.50 -30.13
C PRO A 216 1.31 3.97 -31.51
N ARG A 217 2.60 3.82 -31.80
CA ARG A 217 3.19 4.29 -33.07
C ARG A 217 2.52 3.64 -34.29
N ARG A 218 1.84 4.45 -35.09
CA ARG A 218 1.13 4.07 -36.33
C ARG A 218 1.83 4.53 -37.62
N GLY A 219 2.97 5.22 -37.49
CA GLY A 219 3.70 5.76 -38.63
C GLY A 219 3.09 7.04 -39.21
N ILE A 220 2.28 7.74 -38.41
CA ILE A 220 1.71 9.04 -38.75
C ILE A 220 2.69 10.10 -38.25
N GLY A 221 3.39 10.75 -39.19
CA GLY A 221 4.42 11.75 -38.87
C GLY A 221 3.85 13.16 -38.67
N GLU A 222 4.67 14.07 -38.13
CA GLU A 222 4.29 15.47 -37.89
C GLU A 222 3.79 16.19 -39.14
N THR A 223 4.38 15.92 -40.31
CA THR A 223 3.93 16.51 -41.58
C THR A 223 2.49 16.10 -41.91
N SER A 224 2.14 14.83 -41.67
CA SER A 224 0.79 14.33 -41.93
C SER A 224 -0.22 14.96 -40.96
N VAL A 225 0.13 15.08 -39.69
CA VAL A 225 -0.69 15.77 -38.69
C VAL A 225 -0.90 17.24 -39.07
N ARG A 226 0.15 17.93 -39.56
CA ARG A 226 0.02 19.31 -40.07
C ARG A 226 -0.94 19.41 -41.25
N THR A 227 -0.89 18.47 -42.20
CA THR A 227 -1.85 18.42 -43.31
C THR A 227 -3.29 18.25 -42.81
N LEU A 228 -3.51 17.39 -41.81
CA LEU A 228 -4.84 17.24 -41.17
C LEU A 228 -5.32 18.58 -40.58
N HIS A 229 -4.45 19.30 -39.86
CA HIS A 229 -4.78 20.62 -39.30
C HIS A 229 -5.12 21.65 -40.38
N ASP A 230 -4.33 21.71 -41.44
CA ASP A 230 -4.55 22.67 -42.53
C ASP A 230 -5.90 22.40 -43.22
N TYR A 231 -6.24 21.13 -43.43
CA TYR A 231 -7.54 20.73 -43.98
C TYR A 231 -8.69 21.04 -43.02
N ALA A 232 -8.57 20.63 -41.75
CA ALA A 232 -9.56 20.88 -40.70
C ALA A 232 -9.88 22.38 -40.58
N ARG A 233 -8.84 23.23 -40.54
CA ARG A 233 -8.99 24.69 -40.45
C ARG A 233 -9.63 25.29 -41.70
N ARG A 234 -9.26 24.83 -42.90
CA ARG A 234 -9.83 25.34 -44.17
C ARG A 234 -11.31 25.00 -44.31
N ASN A 235 -11.70 23.82 -43.87
CA ASN A 235 -13.07 23.32 -44.02
C ASN A 235 -13.94 23.52 -42.76
N ALA A 236 -13.36 24.07 -41.69
CA ALA A 236 -14.02 24.26 -40.39
C ALA A 236 -14.64 22.96 -39.83
N VAL A 237 -13.90 21.86 -39.94
CA VAL A 237 -14.29 20.54 -39.44
C VAL A 237 -13.29 20.03 -38.39
N PRO A 238 -13.71 19.22 -37.41
CA PRO A 238 -12.79 18.59 -36.47
C PRO A 238 -11.77 17.66 -37.14
N LEU A 239 -10.65 17.39 -36.47
CA LEU A 239 -9.54 16.56 -36.99
C LEU A 239 -9.96 15.13 -37.34
N LEU A 240 -10.89 14.54 -36.59
CA LEU A 240 -11.39 13.21 -36.90
C LEU A 240 -12.17 13.21 -38.23
N GLN A 241 -12.99 14.25 -38.47
CA GLN A 241 -13.70 14.39 -39.74
C GLN A 241 -12.74 14.71 -40.89
N ALA A 242 -11.77 15.60 -40.68
CA ALA A 242 -10.71 15.86 -41.65
C ALA A 242 -9.95 14.58 -42.03
N SER A 243 -9.72 13.69 -41.06
CA SER A 243 -9.09 12.39 -41.31
C SER A 243 -9.96 11.47 -42.17
N ARG A 244 -11.28 11.40 -41.92
CA ARG A 244 -12.23 10.67 -42.79
C ARG A 244 -12.16 11.18 -44.23
N ASP A 245 -12.23 12.50 -44.40
CA ASP A 245 -12.27 13.12 -45.71
C ASP A 245 -10.96 12.89 -46.48
N LEU A 246 -9.82 13.09 -45.81
CA LEU A 246 -8.51 12.98 -46.45
C LEU A 246 -8.10 11.55 -46.79
N VAL A 247 -8.51 10.58 -45.99
CA VAL A 247 -8.23 9.17 -46.27
C VAL A 247 -8.99 8.67 -47.50
N ALA A 248 -10.15 9.27 -47.82
CA ALA A 248 -10.88 9.02 -49.06
C ALA A 248 -10.18 9.61 -50.31
N THR A 249 -9.16 10.44 -50.12
CA THR A 249 -8.36 11.03 -51.20
C THR A 249 -6.99 10.36 -51.38
N GLU A 250 -6.23 10.84 -52.37
CA GLU A 250 -4.83 10.43 -52.60
C GLU A 250 -3.80 11.41 -51.99
N GLU A 251 -4.21 12.33 -51.10
CA GLU A 251 -3.28 13.29 -50.46
C GLU A 251 -2.24 12.61 -49.56
N PHE A 252 -2.58 11.47 -48.95
CA PHE A 252 -1.66 10.69 -48.12
C PHE A 252 -1.11 9.47 -48.85
N ALA A 253 0.20 9.24 -48.75
CA ALA A 253 0.83 8.00 -49.18
C ALA A 253 0.26 6.79 -48.41
N GLY A 254 0.24 5.61 -49.05
CA GLY A 254 -0.33 4.39 -48.47
C GLY A 254 0.17 4.02 -47.07
N ARG A 255 1.45 4.30 -46.77
CA ARG A 255 2.07 4.08 -45.45
C ARG A 255 1.40 4.88 -44.32
N THR A 256 0.81 6.03 -44.62
CA THR A 256 0.10 6.88 -43.65
C THR A 256 -1.41 6.71 -43.79
N ARG A 257 -1.91 6.62 -45.03
CA ARG A 257 -3.34 6.51 -45.32
C ARG A 257 -3.97 5.24 -44.72
N VAL A 258 -3.33 4.08 -44.89
CA VAL A 258 -3.84 2.80 -44.37
C VAL A 258 -3.98 2.80 -42.84
N PRO A 259 -2.94 3.12 -42.05
CA PRO A 259 -3.08 3.14 -40.60
C PRO A 259 -4.01 4.25 -40.09
N LEU A 260 -4.08 5.40 -40.78
CA LEU A 260 -5.04 6.45 -40.43
C LEU A 260 -6.49 6.00 -40.70
N ASN A 261 -6.76 5.32 -41.81
CA ASN A 261 -8.07 4.72 -42.08
C ASN A 261 -8.47 3.74 -40.98
N ALA A 262 -7.58 2.80 -40.65
CA ALA A 262 -7.85 1.79 -39.64
C ALA A 262 -8.11 2.40 -38.26
N PHE A 263 -7.42 3.50 -37.93
CA PHE A 263 -7.68 4.25 -36.70
C PHE A 263 -9.07 4.90 -36.70
N VAL A 264 -9.44 5.59 -37.78
CA VAL A 264 -10.76 6.22 -37.95
C VAL A 264 -11.89 5.19 -37.88
N ASP A 265 -11.76 4.08 -38.62
CA ASP A 265 -12.72 2.97 -38.63
C ASP A 265 -12.92 2.37 -37.23
N SER A 266 -11.83 2.27 -36.45
CA SER A 266 -11.90 1.75 -35.08
C SER A 266 -12.66 2.70 -34.16
N ILE A 267 -12.40 4.00 -34.23
CA ILE A 267 -13.12 5.02 -33.45
C ILE A 267 -14.61 5.01 -33.78
N ASP A 268 -14.96 4.93 -35.07
CA ASP A 268 -16.36 4.88 -35.50
C ASP A 268 -17.07 3.63 -34.98
N ARG A 269 -16.43 2.47 -35.07
CA ARG A 269 -16.96 1.22 -34.53
C ARG A 269 -17.14 1.24 -33.02
N TRP A 270 -16.17 1.78 -32.26
CA TRP A 270 -16.29 1.88 -30.79
C TRP A 270 -17.39 2.85 -30.39
N ARG A 271 -17.58 3.93 -31.16
CA ARG A 271 -18.64 4.91 -30.93
C ARG A 271 -20.02 4.30 -31.12
N ASP A 272 -20.20 3.44 -32.12
CA ASP A 272 -21.45 2.71 -32.33
C ASP A 272 -21.76 1.69 -31.21
N GLN A 273 -20.78 1.39 -30.34
CA GLN A 273 -20.93 0.48 -29.21
C GLN A 273 -21.17 1.19 -27.86
N LEU A 274 -21.15 2.52 -27.81
CA LEU A 274 -21.35 3.31 -26.58
C LEU A 274 -22.64 2.95 -25.84
N ASP A 275 -23.72 2.73 -26.57
CA ASP A 275 -25.03 2.37 -26.02
C ASP A 275 -25.28 0.85 -25.96
N ALA A 276 -24.40 0.06 -26.59
CA ALA A 276 -24.58 -1.39 -26.75
C ALA A 276 -23.81 -2.21 -25.71
N LEU A 277 -22.66 -1.71 -25.24
CA LEU A 277 -21.81 -2.36 -24.26
C LEU A 277 -21.80 -1.58 -22.95
N LYS A 278 -21.52 -2.28 -21.85
CA LYS A 278 -21.18 -1.63 -20.59
C LYS A 278 -19.89 -0.81 -20.82
N HIS A 279 -19.84 0.41 -20.29
CA HIS A 279 -18.73 1.34 -20.50
C HIS A 279 -17.38 0.80 -20.01
N THR A 280 -17.34 -0.05 -18.98
CA THR A 280 -16.13 -0.75 -18.53
C THR A 280 -15.61 -1.72 -19.58
N ASP A 281 -16.51 -2.48 -20.21
CA ASP A 281 -16.16 -3.49 -21.21
C ASP A 281 -15.73 -2.81 -22.52
N LEU A 282 -16.40 -1.71 -22.87
CA LEU A 282 -16.00 -0.86 -23.99
C LEU A 282 -14.63 -0.21 -23.76
N ALA A 283 -14.34 0.24 -22.53
CA ALA A 283 -13.04 0.78 -22.17
C ALA A 283 -11.91 -0.24 -22.35
N GLU A 284 -12.12 -1.47 -21.86
CA GLU A 284 -11.18 -2.58 -22.03
C GLU A 284 -10.96 -2.89 -23.51
N LEU A 285 -12.06 -3.02 -24.28
CA LEU A 285 -12.02 -3.26 -25.72
C LEU A 285 -11.23 -2.20 -26.49
N ILE A 286 -11.45 -0.91 -26.18
CA ILE A 286 -10.73 0.21 -26.80
C ILE A 286 -9.23 0.09 -26.53
N LEU A 287 -8.82 -0.19 -25.29
CA LEU A 287 -7.39 -0.26 -24.92
C LEU A 287 -6.69 -1.48 -25.53
N GLU A 288 -7.39 -2.60 -25.68
CA GLU A 288 -6.88 -3.79 -26.34
C GLU A 288 -6.77 -3.61 -27.86
N GLU A 289 -7.86 -3.25 -28.53
CA GLU A 289 -7.91 -3.17 -30.00
C GLU A 289 -7.14 -1.98 -30.57
N SER A 290 -6.97 -0.89 -29.80
CA SER A 290 -6.07 0.21 -30.18
C SER A 290 -4.60 -0.22 -30.20
N GLY A 291 -4.26 -1.36 -29.58
CA GLY A 291 -2.91 -1.84 -29.33
C GLY A 291 -2.22 -1.16 -28.15
N TYR A 292 -2.94 -0.34 -27.38
CA TYR A 292 -2.36 0.42 -26.27
C TYR A 292 -1.90 -0.49 -25.12
N THR A 293 -2.73 -1.47 -24.74
CA THR A 293 -2.34 -2.50 -23.76
C THR A 293 -1.13 -3.29 -24.24
N GLN A 294 -1.12 -3.70 -25.51
CA GLN A 294 -0.02 -4.48 -26.11
C GLN A 294 1.30 -3.70 -26.16
N MET A 295 1.24 -2.38 -26.38
CA MET A 295 2.40 -1.49 -26.35
C MET A 295 3.12 -1.56 -25.00
N TRP A 296 2.37 -1.48 -23.90
CA TRP A 296 2.93 -1.57 -22.55
C TRP A 296 3.38 -2.99 -22.18
N GLN A 297 2.67 -4.03 -22.64
CA GLN A 297 3.11 -5.42 -22.43
C GLN A 297 4.45 -5.73 -23.12
N ASN A 298 4.73 -5.09 -24.24
CA ASN A 298 5.98 -5.28 -24.98
C ASN A 298 7.13 -4.40 -24.47
N ASP A 299 6.84 -3.44 -23.59
CA ASP A 299 7.83 -2.57 -22.98
C ASP A 299 8.62 -3.34 -21.90
N ARG A 300 9.95 -3.28 -21.99
CA ARG A 300 10.87 -3.99 -21.08
C ARG A 300 11.41 -3.10 -19.96
N SER A 301 10.93 -1.86 -19.85
CA SER A 301 11.29 -0.96 -18.76
C SER A 301 10.73 -1.46 -17.44
N ALA A 302 11.41 -1.11 -16.34
CA ALA A 302 10.99 -1.52 -14.99
C ALA A 302 9.62 -0.94 -14.59
N GLU A 303 9.18 0.14 -15.22
CA GLU A 303 7.91 0.82 -14.94
C GLU A 303 6.71 0.21 -15.68
N ALA A 304 6.94 -0.55 -16.75
CA ALA A 304 5.88 -1.06 -17.62
C ALA A 304 4.82 -1.92 -16.88
N PRO A 305 5.18 -2.83 -15.94
CA PRO A 305 4.19 -3.57 -15.16
C PRO A 305 3.26 -2.64 -14.36
N GLY A 306 3.80 -1.58 -13.75
CA GLY A 306 3.02 -0.61 -12.99
C GLY A 306 2.05 0.19 -13.87
N ARG A 307 2.42 0.51 -15.11
CA ARG A 307 1.53 1.20 -16.07
C ARG A 307 0.34 0.32 -16.46
N LEU A 308 0.55 -0.97 -16.66
CA LEU A 308 -0.53 -1.93 -16.92
C LEU A 308 -1.47 -2.09 -15.72
N GLU A 309 -0.93 -2.10 -14.50
CA GLU A 309 -1.74 -2.10 -13.29
C GLU A 309 -2.58 -0.83 -13.19
N ASN A 310 -2.00 0.34 -13.49
CA ASN A 310 -2.74 1.62 -13.49
C ASN A 310 -3.91 1.61 -14.49
N LEU A 311 -3.73 1.04 -15.70
CA LEU A 311 -4.81 0.93 -16.70
C LEU A 311 -5.94 0.00 -16.26
N LYS A 312 -5.61 -1.14 -15.64
CA LYS A 312 -6.63 -2.03 -15.06
C LYS A 312 -7.41 -1.33 -13.96
N GLU A 313 -6.71 -0.56 -13.14
CA GLU A 313 -7.33 0.20 -12.06
C GLU A 313 -8.22 1.30 -12.63
N LEU A 314 -7.84 1.98 -13.72
CA LEU A 314 -8.70 2.94 -14.43
C LEU A 314 -10.03 2.32 -14.86
N ILE A 315 -10.00 1.16 -15.52
CA ILE A 315 -11.23 0.46 -15.93
C ILE A 315 -12.09 0.13 -14.71
N ARG A 316 -11.46 -0.26 -13.60
CA ARG A 316 -12.16 -0.56 -12.36
C ARG A 316 -12.83 0.67 -11.74
N SER A 317 -12.21 1.87 -11.74
CA SER A 317 -12.87 3.10 -11.25
C SER A 317 -14.11 3.44 -12.04
N MET A 318 -14.12 3.09 -13.33
CA MET A 318 -15.26 3.42 -14.18
C MET A 318 -16.51 2.65 -13.75
N ASP A 319 -16.39 1.50 -13.07
CA ASP A 319 -17.51 0.65 -12.65
C ASP A 319 -18.53 1.36 -11.75
N GLU A 320 -18.11 2.40 -11.02
CA GLU A 320 -18.96 3.21 -10.13
C GLU A 320 -19.88 4.18 -10.88
N PHE A 321 -19.62 4.41 -12.16
CA PHE A 321 -20.36 5.35 -12.99
C PHE A 321 -21.33 4.61 -13.92
N ASP A 322 -22.45 5.24 -14.25
CA ASP A 322 -23.46 4.62 -15.12
C ASP A 322 -23.06 4.61 -16.61
N SER A 323 -22.14 5.48 -17.02
CA SER A 323 -21.75 5.63 -18.42
C SER A 323 -20.33 6.20 -18.57
N MET A 324 -19.74 6.00 -19.77
CA MET A 324 -18.47 6.61 -20.16
C MET A 324 -18.53 8.14 -20.06
N ALA A 325 -19.64 8.74 -20.51
CA ALA A 325 -19.82 10.18 -20.47
C ALA A 325 -19.87 10.72 -19.03
N GLY A 326 -20.61 10.06 -18.13
CA GLY A 326 -20.68 10.45 -16.72
C GLY A 326 -19.34 10.36 -16.01
N PHE A 327 -18.55 9.32 -16.32
CA PHE A 327 -17.18 9.22 -15.83
C PHE A 327 -16.30 10.37 -16.33
N LEU A 328 -16.32 10.66 -17.64
CA LEU A 328 -15.50 11.74 -18.22
C LEU A 328 -15.90 13.13 -17.70
N GLU A 329 -17.18 13.38 -17.45
CA GLU A 329 -17.66 14.62 -16.83
C GLU A 329 -17.09 14.77 -15.41
N HIS A 330 -17.17 13.71 -14.60
CA HIS A 330 -16.55 13.70 -13.28
C HIS A 330 -15.06 14.05 -13.34
N ILE A 331 -14.29 13.37 -14.20
CA ILE A 331 -12.85 13.63 -14.37
C ILE A 331 -12.56 15.07 -14.80
N SER A 332 -13.37 15.65 -15.70
CA SER A 332 -13.17 17.05 -16.12
C SER A 332 -13.27 18.04 -14.95
N LEU A 333 -14.24 17.82 -14.04
CA LEU A 333 -14.42 18.65 -12.84
C LEU A 333 -13.26 18.50 -11.84
N VAL A 334 -12.67 17.31 -11.76
CA VAL A 334 -11.47 17.06 -10.94
C VAL A 334 -10.29 17.87 -11.44
N MET A 335 -10.05 17.81 -12.75
CA MET A 335 -8.86 18.38 -13.39
C MET A 335 -8.93 19.92 -13.49
N ASP A 336 -10.12 20.51 -13.58
CA ASP A 336 -10.29 21.97 -13.73
C ASP A 336 -10.06 22.76 -12.43
N ARG A 337 -10.13 22.12 -11.24
CA ARG A 337 -9.91 22.77 -9.94
C ARG A 337 -8.45 23.20 -9.66
N ASP A 338 -7.52 22.87 -10.56
CA ASP A 338 -6.07 22.86 -10.29
C ASP A 338 -5.25 24.06 -10.80
N SER A 339 -5.87 25.11 -11.31
CA SER A 339 -5.12 26.27 -11.84
C SER A 339 -4.73 27.32 -10.78
N GLY A 340 -5.01 27.07 -9.49
CA GLY A 340 -4.73 27.99 -8.38
C GLY A 340 -3.63 27.49 -7.44
N ASP A 341 -2.38 27.88 -7.68
CA ASP A 341 -1.17 27.57 -6.88
C ASP A 341 -1.17 28.19 -5.45
N GLN A 342 -2.35 28.56 -4.91
CA GLN A 342 -2.51 29.34 -3.67
C GLN A 342 -3.55 28.78 -2.69
N GLN A 343 -4.12 27.59 -2.93
CA GLN A 343 -5.09 27.00 -2.00
C GLN A 343 -4.41 26.03 -1.03
N GLU A 344 -4.75 26.14 0.26
CA GLU A 344 -4.32 25.16 1.27
C GLU A 344 -4.82 23.77 0.88
N ALA A 345 -3.94 22.77 0.96
CA ALA A 345 -4.25 21.43 0.46
C ALA A 345 -3.54 20.32 1.24
N VAL A 346 -4.27 19.24 1.51
CA VAL A 346 -3.78 18.05 2.21
C VAL A 346 -2.70 17.35 1.39
N SER A 347 -1.60 16.98 2.04
CA SER A 347 -0.48 16.32 1.37
C SER A 347 -0.60 14.79 1.43
N ILE A 348 -0.75 14.14 0.28
CA ILE A 348 -0.75 12.67 0.16
C ILE A 348 0.62 12.26 -0.39
N MET A 349 1.33 11.36 0.31
CA MET A 349 2.65 10.91 -0.12
C MET A 349 3.01 9.54 0.43
N THR A 350 4.08 8.93 -0.09
CA THR A 350 4.58 7.68 0.49
C THR A 350 5.35 7.96 1.79
N LEU A 351 5.40 6.99 2.71
CA LEU A 351 6.23 7.07 3.91
C LEU A 351 7.70 7.42 3.59
N HIS A 352 8.23 6.90 2.48
CA HIS A 352 9.59 7.21 2.01
C HIS A 352 9.76 8.68 1.57
N SER A 353 8.73 9.24 0.94
CA SER A 353 8.72 10.64 0.48
C SER A 353 8.57 11.62 1.64
N ALA A 354 8.04 11.17 2.77
CA ALA A 354 7.83 12.01 3.96
C ALA A 354 9.11 12.28 4.76
N LYS A 355 10.21 11.58 4.45
CA LYS A 355 11.47 11.74 5.16
C LYS A 355 11.96 13.20 5.07
N GLY A 356 12.34 13.77 6.22
CA GLY A 356 12.74 15.17 6.34
C GLY A 356 11.59 16.18 6.46
N LEU A 357 10.34 15.78 6.22
CA LEU A 357 9.16 16.63 6.39
C LEU A 357 8.57 16.49 7.81
N GLU A 358 7.63 17.36 8.13
CA GLU A 358 6.87 17.38 9.39
C GLU A 358 5.53 18.09 9.21
N PHE A 359 4.49 17.60 9.88
CA PHE A 359 3.11 18.10 9.77
C PHE A 359 2.46 18.14 11.15
N ASP A 360 1.57 19.09 11.38
CA ASP A 360 0.78 19.13 12.62
C ASP A 360 0.00 17.84 12.86
N THR A 361 -0.72 17.37 11.83
CA THR A 361 -1.56 16.17 11.87
C THR A 361 -1.15 15.19 10.78
N VAL A 362 -0.91 13.93 11.16
CA VAL A 362 -0.54 12.85 10.23
C VAL A 362 -1.51 11.67 10.35
N PHE A 363 -1.97 11.21 9.19
CA PHE A 363 -2.75 9.99 9.02
C PHE A 363 -1.88 8.88 8.41
N LEU A 364 -1.93 7.70 9.01
CA LEU A 364 -1.14 6.53 8.64
C LEU A 364 -2.07 5.35 8.31
N PRO A 365 -2.63 5.29 7.09
CA PRO A 365 -3.51 4.22 6.64
C PRO A 365 -2.76 2.93 6.25
N GLY A 366 -3.50 1.83 6.20
CA GLY A 366 -3.00 0.53 5.73
C GLY A 366 -1.97 -0.14 6.60
N TRP A 367 -2.12 -0.03 7.93
CA TRP A 367 -1.34 -0.81 8.90
C TRP A 367 -1.85 -2.25 8.99
N GLU A 368 -1.58 -3.03 7.94
CA GLU A 368 -2.03 -4.40 7.76
C GLU A 368 -0.87 -5.32 7.37
N GLU A 369 -0.87 -6.57 7.84
CA GLU A 369 0.09 -7.58 7.40
C GLU A 369 0.02 -7.81 5.89
N GLY A 370 1.19 -7.90 5.26
CA GLY A 370 1.35 -8.04 3.81
C GLY A 370 1.36 -6.70 3.07
N LEU A 371 0.73 -5.65 3.62
CA LEU A 371 0.78 -4.28 3.11
C LEU A 371 1.85 -3.46 3.84
N PHE A 372 1.74 -3.36 5.17
CA PHE A 372 2.69 -2.70 6.04
C PHE A 372 2.79 -3.41 7.40
N PRO A 373 3.78 -4.32 7.58
CA PRO A 373 4.98 -4.52 6.76
C PRO A 373 4.72 -5.14 5.38
N HIS A 374 5.45 -4.67 4.37
CA HIS A 374 5.28 -5.14 2.98
C HIS A 374 5.78 -6.57 2.78
N GLN A 375 4.95 -7.45 2.19
CA GLN A 375 5.26 -8.88 2.05
C GLN A 375 6.62 -9.17 1.38
N ARG A 376 6.94 -8.48 0.27
CA ARG A 376 8.22 -8.70 -0.43
C ARG A 376 9.44 -8.36 0.41
N ALA A 377 9.34 -7.35 1.28
CA ALA A 377 10.45 -6.97 2.15
C ALA A 377 10.74 -8.09 3.17
N LEU A 378 9.68 -8.73 3.67
CA LEU A 378 9.79 -9.89 4.56
C LEU A 378 10.35 -11.12 3.83
N ASP A 379 9.91 -11.37 2.60
CA ASP A 379 10.35 -12.54 1.83
C ASP A 379 11.83 -12.43 1.39
N GLU A 380 12.27 -11.24 0.99
CA GLU A 380 13.64 -11.00 0.49
C GLU A 380 14.65 -10.75 1.62
N GLY A 381 14.27 -9.94 2.62
CA GLY A 381 15.15 -9.51 3.70
C GLY A 381 14.96 -10.27 5.01
N GLY A 382 13.89 -11.07 5.14
CA GLY A 382 13.57 -11.77 6.38
C GLY A 382 13.54 -10.81 7.57
N ARG A 383 14.45 -11.02 8.52
CA ARG A 383 14.58 -10.18 9.71
C ARG A 383 15.00 -8.74 9.38
N SER A 384 16.01 -8.55 8.54
CA SER A 384 16.49 -7.19 8.22
C SER A 384 15.44 -6.39 7.45
N GLY A 385 14.67 -7.05 6.58
CA GLY A 385 13.53 -6.44 5.89
C GLY A 385 12.44 -5.99 6.87
N LEU A 386 12.12 -6.79 7.90
CA LEU A 386 11.20 -6.39 8.96
C LEU A 386 11.73 -5.19 9.76
N GLU A 387 13.02 -5.17 10.09
CA GLU A 387 13.64 -4.04 10.80
C GLU A 387 13.61 -2.76 9.97
N GLU A 388 13.76 -2.84 8.65
CA GLU A 388 13.63 -1.70 7.72
C GLU A 388 12.18 -1.18 7.64
N GLU A 389 11.19 -2.06 7.52
CA GLU A 389 9.77 -1.67 7.55
C GLU A 389 9.39 -1.01 8.89
N ARG A 390 10.01 -1.45 10.00
CA ARG A 390 9.83 -0.82 11.30
C ARG A 390 10.48 0.57 11.38
N ARG A 391 11.66 0.77 10.80
CA ARG A 391 12.26 2.12 10.65
C ARG A 391 11.33 3.03 9.84
N LEU A 392 10.69 2.48 8.81
CA LEU A 392 9.71 3.22 8.02
C LEU A 392 8.47 3.61 8.86
N ALA A 393 7.99 2.72 9.73
CA ALA A 393 6.89 3.01 10.65
C ALA A 393 7.27 4.07 11.70
N TYR A 394 8.48 3.97 12.25
CA TYR A 394 9.07 4.97 13.13
C TYR A 394 9.15 6.35 12.44
N VAL A 395 9.64 6.39 11.19
CA VAL A 395 9.68 7.63 10.40
C VAL A 395 8.28 8.20 10.25
N GLY A 396 7.29 7.38 9.88
CA GLY A 396 5.89 7.78 9.71
C GLY A 396 5.28 8.43 10.96
N ILE A 397 5.39 7.77 12.12
CA ILE A 397 4.88 8.31 13.40
C ILE A 397 5.59 9.63 13.75
N THR A 398 6.92 9.70 13.58
CA THR A 398 7.72 10.89 13.92
C THR A 398 7.60 12.05 12.93
N ARG A 399 6.75 11.94 11.91
CA ARG A 399 6.38 13.08 11.05
C ARG A 399 5.31 13.96 11.71
N ALA A 400 4.54 13.41 12.65
CA ALA A 400 3.51 14.15 13.37
C ALA A 400 4.09 15.06 14.44
N LYS A 401 3.66 16.33 14.48
CA LYS A 401 3.97 17.26 15.57
C LYS A 401 3.00 17.08 16.73
N ARG A 402 1.69 17.11 16.46
CA ARG A 402 0.63 17.11 17.50
C ARG A 402 -0.27 15.89 17.44
N THR A 403 -0.77 15.54 16.27
CA THR A 403 -1.79 14.49 16.12
C THR A 403 -1.30 13.39 15.18
N CYS A 404 -1.36 12.15 15.63
CA CYS A 404 -1.05 10.97 14.82
C CYS A 404 -2.20 9.98 14.88
N LEU A 405 -2.77 9.62 13.73
CA LEU A 405 -3.84 8.64 13.61
C LEU A 405 -3.41 7.48 12.70
N ILE A 406 -3.48 6.26 13.22
CA ILE A 406 -3.15 5.03 12.53
C ILE A 406 -4.44 4.30 12.17
N TRP A 407 -4.54 3.85 10.93
CA TRP A 407 -5.71 3.14 10.41
C TRP A 407 -5.32 1.78 9.82
N PHE A 408 -6.21 0.81 9.99
CA PHE A 408 -6.16 -0.47 9.27
C PHE A 408 -7.57 -0.85 8.80
N ALA A 409 -7.65 -1.50 7.64
CA ALA A 409 -8.89 -2.06 7.10
C ALA A 409 -8.97 -3.57 7.41
N ALA A 410 -10.15 -4.06 7.78
CA ALA A 410 -10.38 -5.49 8.03
C ALA A 410 -10.43 -6.31 6.72
N ASN A 411 -10.78 -5.67 5.61
CA ASN A 411 -10.84 -6.27 4.29
C ASN A 411 -10.26 -5.31 3.26
N ARG A 412 -9.46 -5.82 2.31
CA ARG A 412 -9.04 -5.03 1.14
C ARG A 412 -9.32 -5.77 -0.14
N ARG A 413 -9.63 -4.98 -1.17
CA ARG A 413 -9.80 -5.49 -2.52
C ARG A 413 -8.47 -5.43 -3.27
N ILE A 414 -7.73 -6.53 -3.18
CA ILE A 414 -6.42 -6.71 -3.84
C ILE A 414 -6.64 -7.47 -5.15
N HIS A 415 -6.17 -6.90 -6.27
CA HIS A 415 -6.34 -7.46 -7.63
C HIS A 415 -7.78 -7.86 -7.96
N GLY A 416 -8.75 -7.04 -7.55
CA GLY A 416 -10.18 -7.27 -7.81
C GLY A 416 -10.85 -8.29 -6.88
N SER A 417 -10.09 -9.01 -6.05
CA SER A 417 -10.59 -9.98 -5.08
C SER A 417 -10.62 -9.40 -3.66
N TRP A 418 -11.69 -9.67 -2.92
CA TRP A 418 -11.76 -9.35 -1.49
C TRP A 418 -10.88 -10.31 -0.71
N GLN A 419 -9.99 -9.76 0.09
CA GLN A 419 -9.14 -10.50 1.01
C GLN A 419 -9.31 -9.91 2.41
N SER A 420 -9.44 -10.79 3.40
CA SER A 420 -9.39 -10.37 4.80
C SER A 420 -7.96 -9.99 5.12
N SER A 421 -7.78 -8.75 5.58
CA SER A 421 -6.50 -8.23 6.04
C SER A 421 -6.34 -8.52 7.52
N ILE A 422 -5.13 -8.90 7.92
CA ILE A 422 -4.77 -9.04 9.34
C ILE A 422 -4.14 -7.71 9.77
N PRO A 423 -4.49 -7.16 10.96
CA PRO A 423 -3.86 -5.95 11.46
C PRO A 423 -2.34 -6.12 11.57
N SER A 424 -1.58 -5.06 11.29
CA SER A 424 -0.11 -5.11 11.33
C SER A 424 0.39 -5.47 12.73
N ARG A 425 1.41 -6.33 12.79
CA ARG A 425 2.15 -6.63 14.03
C ARG A 425 2.72 -5.37 14.70
N PHE A 426 2.97 -4.31 13.94
CA PHE A 426 3.44 -3.04 14.48
C PHE A 426 2.45 -2.41 15.46
N LEU A 427 1.16 -2.74 15.35
CA LEU A 427 0.14 -2.26 16.29
C LEU A 427 0.27 -2.90 17.68
N ASP A 428 0.62 -4.18 17.76
CA ASP A 428 0.83 -4.89 19.03
C ASP A 428 2.10 -4.42 19.77
N GLU A 429 3.03 -3.82 19.02
CA GLU A 429 4.29 -3.28 19.52
C GLU A 429 4.18 -1.81 19.96
N LEU A 430 2.98 -1.21 19.87
CA LEU A 430 2.73 0.12 20.42
C LEU A 430 2.34 0.05 21.91
N PRO A 431 2.79 1.01 22.74
CA PRO A 431 2.55 0.99 24.18
C PRO A 431 1.18 1.58 24.54
N GLU A 432 0.41 0.86 25.37
CA GLU A 432 -0.93 1.29 25.86
C GLU A 432 -0.92 2.66 26.55
N ALA A 433 0.20 3.03 27.19
CA ALA A 433 0.33 4.32 27.85
C ALA A 433 0.22 5.51 26.88
N HIS A 434 0.61 5.33 25.61
CA HIS A 434 0.65 6.39 24.61
C HIS A 434 -0.31 6.21 23.44
N VAL A 435 -1.10 5.13 23.45
CA VAL A 435 -2.07 4.83 22.39
C VAL A 435 -3.49 4.78 22.94
N GLU A 436 -4.42 5.30 22.15
CA GLU A 436 -5.86 5.17 22.34
C GLU A 436 -6.46 4.42 21.15
N VAL A 437 -7.18 3.33 21.42
CA VAL A 437 -7.91 2.59 20.38
C VAL A 437 -9.32 3.15 20.30
N GLN A 438 -9.70 3.66 19.12
CA GLN A 438 -11.06 4.14 18.87
C GLN A 438 -11.97 2.95 18.57
N GLU A 439 -13.06 2.83 19.32
CA GLU A 439 -14.10 1.86 18.99
C GLU A 439 -14.75 2.26 17.66
N ALA A 440 -14.87 1.30 16.74
CA ALA A 440 -15.55 1.52 15.47
C ALA A 440 -17.00 1.97 15.74
N GLY A 441 -17.26 3.26 15.54
CA GLY A 441 -18.60 3.82 15.60
C GLY A 441 -19.42 3.17 14.51
N THR A 442 -20.28 2.21 14.87
CA THR A 442 -21.20 1.57 13.94
C THR A 442 -22.17 2.63 13.43
N SER A 443 -21.88 3.21 12.27
CA SER A 443 -22.70 4.22 11.58
C SER A 443 -23.99 3.64 10.98
N TYR A 444 -24.41 2.45 11.42
CA TYR A 444 -25.64 1.81 10.97
C TYR A 444 -26.74 1.94 12.02
N GLY A 445 -27.51 3.03 11.92
CA GLY A 445 -28.73 3.21 12.70
C GLY A 445 -29.84 2.27 12.23
N GLY A 446 -30.27 1.34 13.10
CA GLY A 446 -31.60 0.73 13.00
C GLY A 446 -31.69 -0.77 13.32
N TYR A 447 -32.33 -1.06 14.47
CA TYR A 447 -32.91 -2.34 14.91
C TYR A 447 -31.99 -3.45 15.48
N GLY A 448 -32.15 -3.67 16.81
CA GLY A 448 -32.16 -5.02 17.37
C GLY A 448 -31.21 -5.26 18.54
N GLY A 449 -31.71 -5.08 19.76
CA GLY A 449 -30.99 -5.43 20.98
C GLY A 449 -30.69 -6.92 21.11
N GLY A 450 -29.55 -7.21 21.74
CA GLY A 450 -29.26 -8.42 22.53
C GLY A 450 -29.58 -9.78 21.91
N ARG A 451 -28.56 -10.46 21.39
CA ARG A 451 -28.17 -11.87 21.69
C ARG A 451 -27.01 -12.26 20.77
N GLY A 452 -26.03 -12.95 21.35
CA GLY A 452 -24.72 -13.15 20.75
C GLY A 452 -24.66 -14.18 19.62
N PHE A 453 -23.55 -14.10 18.89
CA PHE A 453 -22.91 -15.24 18.26
C PHE A 453 -21.40 -15.05 18.39
N GLY A 454 -20.79 -15.80 19.30
CA GLY A 454 -19.34 -15.97 19.32
C GLY A 454 -18.91 -16.72 18.06
N ARG A 455 -18.00 -16.11 17.29
CA ARG A 455 -17.14 -16.84 16.37
C ARG A 455 -15.74 -16.81 16.95
N GLN A 456 -15.25 -18.00 17.28
CA GLN A 456 -13.89 -18.27 17.71
C GLN A 456 -12.94 -18.01 16.55
N ASN A 457 -11.93 -17.17 16.79
CA ASN A 457 -10.80 -16.93 15.89
C ASN A 457 -9.94 -18.23 15.81
N PRO A 458 -9.64 -18.79 14.63
CA PRO A 458 -8.86 -20.04 14.51
C PRO A 458 -7.34 -19.86 14.70
N TYR A 459 -6.84 -18.62 14.85
CA TYR A 459 -5.40 -18.32 14.88
C TYR A 459 -5.05 -17.41 16.06
N GLY A 460 -4.87 -17.98 17.26
CA GLY A 460 -4.33 -17.27 18.43
C GLY A 460 -5.18 -16.09 18.93
N GLN A 461 -4.84 -15.52 20.09
CA GLN A 461 -5.51 -14.34 20.66
C GLN A 461 -4.68 -13.09 20.38
N SER A 462 -5.24 -12.11 19.66
CA SER A 462 -4.66 -10.76 19.55
C SER A 462 -5.19 -9.86 20.67
N ARG A 463 -4.49 -8.78 21.06
CA ARG A 463 -5.01 -7.82 22.07
C ARG A 463 -6.32 -7.16 21.62
N PHE A 464 -6.52 -7.02 20.31
CA PHE A 464 -7.76 -6.55 19.69
C PHE A 464 -8.96 -7.51 19.88
N ASP A 465 -8.73 -8.79 20.18
CA ASP A 465 -9.79 -9.75 20.53
C ASP A 465 -10.18 -9.68 22.03
N GLN A 466 -9.35 -9.04 22.87
CA GLN A 466 -9.53 -8.88 24.32
C GLN A 466 -10.00 -7.47 24.71
N ALA A 467 -10.75 -6.77 23.86
CA ALA A 467 -11.50 -5.62 24.33
C ALA A 467 -12.51 -6.09 25.39
N GLU A 468 -12.11 -6.03 26.67
CA GLU A 468 -13.02 -6.16 27.80
C GLU A 468 -14.11 -5.12 27.59
N ARG A 469 -15.34 -5.61 27.39
CA ARG A 469 -16.53 -4.77 27.36
C ARG A 469 -16.54 -3.95 28.64
N PHE A 470 -16.38 -2.64 28.49
CA PHE A 470 -16.42 -1.65 29.56
C PHE A 470 -17.46 -2.02 30.63
N ALA A 471 -16.99 -2.11 31.88
CA ALA A 471 -17.85 -2.19 33.05
C ALA A 471 -18.57 -0.86 33.22
N SER A 472 -19.75 -0.73 32.61
CA SER A 472 -20.64 0.39 32.91
C SER A 472 -21.20 0.21 34.33
N SER A 473 -21.08 1.26 35.12
CA SER A 473 -21.67 1.39 36.45
C SER A 473 -23.20 1.42 36.34
N TYR A 474 -23.83 0.25 36.38
CA TYR A 474 -25.28 0.11 36.50
C TYR A 474 -25.61 -0.92 37.58
N ASP A 475 -25.75 -0.43 38.81
CA ASP A 475 -26.18 -1.20 39.97
C ASP A 475 -27.63 -1.64 39.78
N THR A 476 -27.85 -2.92 39.47
CA THR A 476 -29.18 -3.53 39.53
C THR A 476 -29.24 -4.63 40.58
N PRO A 477 -30.39 -4.81 41.27
CA PRO A 477 -30.54 -5.76 42.38
C PRO A 477 -30.25 -7.23 42.05
N GLY A 478 -30.10 -7.59 40.76
CA GLY A 478 -29.67 -8.91 40.32
C GLY A 478 -28.17 -9.17 40.54
N TRP A 479 -27.34 -8.13 40.41
CA TRP A 479 -25.88 -8.24 40.49
C TRP A 479 -25.39 -8.44 41.94
N GLN A 480 -26.05 -7.78 42.90
CA GLN A 480 -25.79 -7.97 44.34
C GLN A 480 -26.14 -9.39 44.85
N ARG A 481 -27.08 -10.09 44.18
CA ARG A 481 -27.44 -11.49 44.51
C ARG A 481 -26.41 -12.49 43.98
N ALA A 482 -25.79 -12.20 42.83
CA ALA A 482 -24.74 -13.03 42.26
C ALA A 482 -23.42 -12.94 43.04
N GLN A 483 -23.11 -11.76 43.60
CA GLN A 483 -21.91 -11.54 44.40
C GLN A 483 -21.99 -12.23 45.77
N ARG A 484 -23.17 -12.20 46.44
CA ARG A 484 -23.40 -12.94 47.71
C ARG A 484 -23.31 -14.46 47.57
N ASN A 485 -23.59 -15.01 46.39
CA ASN A 485 -23.46 -16.45 46.13
C ASN A 485 -22.03 -16.88 45.75
N ARG A 486 -21.11 -15.93 45.51
CA ARG A 486 -19.70 -16.22 45.20
C ARG A 486 -18.81 -16.25 46.46
N ASP A 487 -19.17 -15.55 47.53
CA ASP A 487 -18.39 -15.47 48.77
C ASP A 487 -18.72 -16.56 49.82
N ALA A 488 -19.78 -17.36 49.61
CA ALA A 488 -20.15 -18.45 50.51
C ALA A 488 -19.64 -19.80 49.98
N GLY A 489 -18.36 -20.09 50.19
CA GLY A 489 -17.77 -21.38 49.84
C GLY A 489 -18.38 -22.55 50.63
N GLY A 490 -18.65 -23.67 49.93
CA GLY A 490 -18.58 -25.01 50.53
C GLY A 490 -19.53 -26.09 50.00
N PHE A 491 -18.92 -27.26 49.78
CA PHE A 491 -19.46 -28.64 49.71
C PHE A 491 -19.99 -29.15 48.35
N GLN A 492 -19.26 -29.99 47.61
CA GLN A 492 -18.81 -31.40 47.80
C GLN A 492 -19.82 -32.45 47.33
N ALA A 493 -19.46 -33.17 46.25
CA ALA A 493 -19.80 -34.59 46.07
C ALA A 493 -18.75 -35.30 45.19
N LYS A 494 -17.94 -36.09 45.91
CA LYS A 494 -17.04 -37.22 45.64
C LYS A 494 -16.95 -37.96 44.27
N PRO A 495 -15.88 -38.80 44.09
CA PRO A 495 -15.14 -38.98 42.84
C PRO A 495 -15.22 -40.39 42.23
N GLN A 496 -14.82 -40.51 40.96
CA GLN A 496 -14.28 -41.76 40.41
C GLN A 496 -13.13 -41.45 39.43
N SER A 497 -11.95 -41.96 39.77
CA SER A 497 -10.72 -42.06 38.95
C SER A 497 -10.59 -43.54 38.53
N PRO A 498 -9.84 -43.94 37.47
CA PRO A 498 -8.38 -43.75 37.41
C PRO A 498 -7.81 -43.57 35.98
N TYR A 499 -7.00 -42.54 35.77
CA TYR A 499 -5.70 -42.58 35.08
C TYR A 499 -5.24 -41.13 34.92
N GLY A 500 -4.36 -40.71 35.84
CA GLY A 500 -3.80 -39.37 35.84
C GLY A 500 -2.67 -39.22 34.82
N ARG A 501 -2.62 -38.03 34.22
CA ARG A 501 -1.36 -37.31 33.97
C ARG A 501 -1.68 -35.84 33.73
N GLY A 502 -1.17 -34.98 34.62
CA GLY A 502 -1.14 -33.53 34.39
C GLY A 502 -0.27 -33.17 33.17
N PRO A 503 -0.39 -31.94 32.66
CA PRO A 503 0.35 -31.51 31.48
C PRO A 503 1.85 -31.49 31.78
N LYS A 504 2.63 -32.14 30.91
CA LYS A 504 4.10 -32.08 30.93
C LYS A 504 4.55 -30.86 30.12
N LEU A 505 5.46 -30.06 30.70
CA LEU A 505 6.38 -29.26 29.92
C LEU A 505 7.23 -30.20 29.05
N ILE A 506 7.41 -29.85 27.78
CA ILE A 506 8.41 -30.45 26.91
C ILE A 506 9.34 -29.32 26.46
N GLU A 507 10.57 -29.34 26.98
CA GLU A 507 11.71 -28.70 26.32
C GLU A 507 12.10 -29.55 25.10
N GLY A 508 12.30 -28.93 23.95
CA GLY A 508 12.65 -29.61 22.71
C GLY A 508 13.34 -28.69 21.71
N GLU A 509 14.58 -29.05 21.40
CA GLU A 509 15.48 -28.42 20.42
C GLU A 509 15.05 -28.75 18.97
N LEU A 510 15.10 -27.76 18.07
CA LEU A 510 14.71 -27.91 16.67
C LEU A 510 15.76 -28.71 15.90
N VAL A 511 15.42 -29.93 15.48
CA VAL A 511 16.18 -30.68 14.48
C VAL A 511 15.32 -30.86 13.23
N ALA A 512 15.69 -30.16 12.15
CA ALA A 512 15.11 -30.36 10.84
C ALA A 512 15.50 -31.73 10.28
N LYS A 513 14.51 -32.60 10.02
CA LYS A 513 14.70 -33.77 9.16
C LYS A 513 13.43 -34.06 8.38
N SER A 514 13.50 -33.81 7.08
CA SER A 514 12.57 -34.26 6.06
C SER A 514 12.63 -35.80 5.92
N VAL A 515 11.50 -36.37 5.46
CA VAL A 515 11.21 -37.79 5.23
C VAL A 515 10.68 -38.53 6.47
N VAL A 516 9.36 -38.70 6.55
CA VAL A 516 8.72 -39.63 7.49
C VAL A 516 8.87 -41.04 6.91
N GLU A 517 9.66 -41.89 7.57
CA GLU A 517 9.59 -43.33 7.39
C GLU A 517 8.33 -43.86 8.07
N GLY A 518 7.37 -44.31 7.26
CA GLY A 518 6.18 -45.01 7.69
C GLY A 518 5.56 -45.73 6.50
N GLU A 519 5.09 -46.96 6.69
CA GLU A 519 4.42 -47.70 5.62
C GLU A 519 3.20 -46.91 5.09
N PRO A 520 3.01 -46.83 3.77
CA PRO A 520 1.91 -46.08 3.19
C PRO A 520 0.56 -46.64 3.66
N LYS A 521 -0.27 -45.77 4.23
CA LYS A 521 -1.58 -46.12 4.80
C LYS A 521 -2.55 -46.69 3.75
N PHE A 522 -2.34 -46.38 2.47
CA PHE A 522 -3.16 -46.81 1.34
C PHE A 522 -2.29 -47.43 0.24
N LYS A 523 -2.85 -48.35 -0.54
CA LYS A 523 -2.15 -49.01 -1.66
C LYS A 523 -2.68 -48.52 -3.00
N VAL A 524 -1.84 -48.58 -4.02
CA VAL A 524 -2.26 -48.34 -5.41
C VAL A 524 -3.29 -49.40 -5.81
N GLY A 525 -4.39 -48.96 -6.43
CA GLY A 525 -5.56 -49.77 -6.79
C GLY A 525 -6.64 -49.83 -5.70
N GLU A 526 -6.45 -49.17 -4.56
CA GLU A 526 -7.42 -49.14 -3.48
C GLU A 526 -8.52 -48.09 -3.73
N ARG A 527 -9.78 -48.46 -3.47
CA ARG A 527 -10.94 -47.58 -3.63
C ARG A 527 -11.09 -46.69 -2.39
N VAL A 528 -11.14 -45.39 -2.59
CA VAL A 528 -11.23 -44.39 -1.52
C VAL A 528 -12.39 -43.43 -1.75
N PHE A 529 -12.88 -42.82 -0.68
CA PHE A 529 -13.90 -41.77 -0.74
C PHE A 529 -13.36 -40.45 -0.20
N HIS A 530 -13.56 -39.36 -0.96
CA HIS A 530 -13.23 -38.00 -0.56
C HIS A 530 -14.49 -37.16 -0.46
N LEU A 531 -14.68 -36.43 0.64
CA LEU A 531 -15.90 -35.65 0.94
C LEU A 531 -16.33 -34.73 -0.22
N LYS A 532 -15.36 -34.13 -0.93
CA LYS A 532 -15.61 -33.21 -2.05
C LYS A 532 -15.67 -33.87 -3.43
N PHE A 533 -14.93 -34.97 -3.65
CA PHE A 533 -14.68 -35.52 -4.99
C PHE A 533 -15.38 -36.86 -5.22
N GLY A 534 -15.98 -37.43 -4.17
CA GLY A 534 -16.68 -38.71 -4.25
C GLY A 534 -15.72 -39.89 -4.24
N TYR A 535 -16.12 -40.97 -4.88
CA TYR A 535 -15.33 -42.19 -4.98
C TYR A 535 -14.24 -42.09 -6.05
N GLY A 536 -13.09 -42.69 -5.77
CA GLY A 536 -12.01 -42.83 -6.74
C GLY A 536 -11.04 -43.94 -6.39
N ASP A 537 -10.18 -44.28 -7.34
CA ASP A 537 -9.18 -45.34 -7.21
C ASP A 537 -7.77 -44.72 -7.10
N VAL A 538 -6.99 -45.15 -6.11
CA VAL A 538 -5.63 -44.64 -5.88
C VAL A 538 -4.71 -45.10 -7.01
N THR A 539 -4.13 -44.17 -7.77
CA THR A 539 -3.21 -44.48 -8.89
C THR A 539 -1.74 -44.34 -8.51
N ALA A 540 -1.39 -43.55 -7.49
CA ALA A 540 -0.01 -43.43 -6.98
C ALA A 540 0.01 -43.01 -5.50
N VAL A 541 1.06 -43.43 -4.77
CA VAL A 541 1.26 -43.09 -3.36
C VAL A 541 2.68 -42.57 -3.14
N GLU A 542 2.80 -41.35 -2.62
CA GLU A 542 4.06 -40.69 -2.30
C GLU A 542 4.00 -40.16 -0.86
N GLY A 543 4.48 -40.98 0.08
CA GLY A 543 4.38 -40.66 1.51
C GLY A 543 2.92 -40.53 1.96
N ASN A 544 2.54 -39.35 2.46
CA ASN A 544 1.16 -39.04 2.86
C ASN A 544 0.30 -38.46 1.73
N LYS A 545 0.82 -38.34 0.51
CA LYS A 545 0.08 -37.83 -0.66
C LYS A 545 -0.35 -38.98 -1.56
N LEU A 546 -1.62 -38.96 -1.94
CA LEU A 546 -2.26 -39.93 -2.83
C LEU A 546 -2.65 -39.22 -4.13
N THR A 547 -2.37 -39.84 -5.26
CA THR A 547 -2.99 -39.48 -6.53
C THR A 547 -4.16 -40.43 -6.73
N VAL A 548 -5.38 -39.88 -6.89
CA VAL A 548 -6.62 -40.65 -6.98
C VAL A 548 -7.37 -40.24 -8.24
N GLU A 549 -7.81 -41.22 -9.03
CA GLU A 549 -8.71 -41.01 -10.17
C GLU A 549 -10.15 -41.06 -9.67
N PHE A 550 -10.80 -39.90 -9.55
CA PHE A 550 -12.18 -39.80 -9.04
C PHE A 550 -13.19 -39.95 -10.17
N ASP A 551 -14.21 -40.80 -9.96
CA ASP A 551 -15.22 -41.15 -10.97
C ASP A 551 -15.91 -39.91 -11.60
N LYS A 552 -16.05 -38.82 -10.84
CA LYS A 552 -16.74 -37.59 -11.27
C LYS A 552 -15.85 -36.35 -11.35
N ALA A 553 -14.62 -36.41 -10.83
CA ALA A 553 -13.74 -35.24 -10.68
C ALA A 553 -12.37 -35.41 -11.38
N GLY A 554 -12.15 -36.57 -12.03
CA GLY A 554 -10.89 -36.92 -12.69
C GLY A 554 -9.73 -37.09 -11.71
N GLN A 555 -8.51 -37.13 -12.23
CA GLN A 555 -7.31 -37.28 -11.41
C GLN A 555 -7.08 -36.07 -10.48
N LYS A 556 -6.95 -36.33 -9.17
CA LYS A 556 -6.58 -35.32 -8.16
C LYS A 556 -5.55 -35.87 -7.18
N ARG A 557 -4.66 -34.98 -6.73
CA ARG A 557 -3.72 -35.25 -5.63
C ARG A 557 -4.36 -34.79 -4.31
N VAL A 558 -4.47 -35.72 -3.36
CA VAL A 558 -5.09 -35.52 -2.04
C VAL A 558 -4.17 -36.07 -0.95
N VAL A 559 -4.29 -35.58 0.28
CA VAL A 559 -3.53 -36.13 1.42
C VAL A 559 -4.34 -37.26 2.04
N ASP A 560 -3.68 -38.31 2.50
CA ASP A 560 -4.26 -39.53 3.06
C ASP A 560 -5.25 -39.31 4.22
N SER A 561 -5.11 -38.20 4.96
CA SER A 561 -6.01 -37.77 6.04
C SER A 561 -7.40 -37.29 5.57
N PHE A 562 -7.55 -36.95 4.29
CA PHE A 562 -8.82 -36.44 3.73
C PHE A 562 -9.59 -37.49 2.91
N VAL A 563 -9.12 -38.74 2.93
CA VAL A 563 -9.79 -39.86 2.26
C VAL A 563 -10.10 -40.99 3.24
N GLU A 564 -11.26 -41.59 3.07
CA GLU A 564 -11.70 -42.75 3.86
C GLU A 564 -11.60 -44.03 3.03
N ARG A 565 -11.09 -45.10 3.67
CA ARG A 565 -11.01 -46.45 3.08
C ARG A 565 -12.41 -47.05 3.00
N LYS A 566 -12.73 -47.69 1.89
CA LYS A 566 -13.98 -48.44 1.73
C LYS A 566 -13.77 -49.95 1.83
#